data_AF-A0AAX1U607-F1
#
_entry.id   AF-A0AAX1U607-F1
#
_cell.length_a   1.000
_cell.length_b   1.000
_cell.length_c   1.000
_cell.angle_alpha   90.00
_cell.angle_beta   90.00
_cell.angle_gamma   90.00
#
_symmetry.space_group_name_H-M   'P 1'
#
loop_
_entity.id
_entity.type
_entity.pdbx_description
1 polymer ?
#
loop_
_entity_poly.entity_id
_entity_poly.type
_entity_poly.pdbx_seq_one_letter_code
_entity_poly.pdbx_strand_id
1 'polypeptide(L)'
;MDEFENIINQIKTICLSVIKYTYEKSMKQAYDLIRKLHDAGYTKDEVYQALLSCQAVLKDGLSYDFICDLMDYVVGWCATELQIWKDEKDSLKEFYDYLSSDEELMYDIRMHAEWNEASFSKLKQLIYAIMQEYEDKPYDHELISYMQNIPTIVHMLSQFQKCSQKNLEEGYTQETYLKMISNKIDELNQLYDIFMNSLAQKNDK
;
A
#
# COMPACT_ATOMS: atom_id res chain seq x y z
N MET A 1 -18.18 32.16 4.20
CA MET A 1 -17.76 31.21 3.15
C MET A 1 -16.93 30.19 3.87
N ASP A 2 -17.31 28.92 3.76
CA ASP A 2 -16.59 27.82 4.40
C ASP A 2 -15.17 27.72 3.85
N GLU A 3 -14.22 27.16 4.62
CA GLU A 3 -12.81 27.03 4.21
C GLU A 3 -12.70 26.22 2.92
N PHE A 4 -13.50 25.16 2.79
CA PHE A 4 -13.65 24.36 1.58
C PHE A 4 -14.00 25.22 0.36
N GLU A 5 -15.11 25.95 0.43
CA GLU A 5 -15.60 26.79 -0.66
C GLU A 5 -14.58 27.86 -1.05
N ASN A 6 -13.89 28.45 -0.06
CA ASN A 6 -12.86 29.45 -0.31
C ASN A 6 -11.70 28.86 -1.12
N ILE A 7 -11.21 27.68 -0.74
CA ILE A 7 -10.12 27.01 -1.46
C ILE A 7 -10.55 26.59 -2.86
N ILE A 8 -11.74 26.00 -3.02
CA ILE A 8 -12.26 25.62 -4.34
C ILE A 8 -12.42 26.86 -5.24
N ASN A 9 -12.87 27.99 -4.70
CA ASN A 9 -12.97 29.24 -5.47
C ASN A 9 -11.60 29.81 -5.88
N GLN A 10 -10.56 29.61 -5.07
CA GLN A 10 -9.19 29.95 -5.46
C GLN A 10 -8.71 29.07 -6.62
N ILE A 11 -8.94 27.75 -6.56
CA ILE A 11 -8.62 26.82 -7.66
C ILE A 11 -9.34 27.23 -8.95
N LYS A 12 -10.65 27.54 -8.88
CA LYS A 12 -11.41 28.05 -10.02
C LYS A 12 -10.80 29.32 -10.61
N THR A 13 -10.39 30.26 -9.76
CA THR A 13 -9.77 31.53 -10.20
C THR A 13 -8.46 31.26 -10.94
N ILE A 14 -7.62 30.37 -10.42
CA ILE A 14 -6.37 29.95 -11.08
C ILE A 14 -6.69 29.33 -12.45
N CYS A 15 -7.60 28.35 -12.48
CA CYS A 15 -8.03 27.65 -13.69
C CYS A 15 -8.52 28.61 -14.80
N LEU A 16 -9.33 29.61 -14.47
CA LEU A 16 -9.85 30.58 -15.44
C LEU A 16 -8.80 31.56 -15.96
N SER A 17 -7.68 31.70 -15.25
CA SER A 17 -6.57 32.59 -15.64
C SER A 17 -5.40 31.86 -16.32
N VAL A 18 -5.49 30.53 -16.45
CA VAL A 18 -4.37 29.71 -16.92
C VAL A 18 -4.08 29.97 -18.40
N ILE A 19 -2.81 30.12 -18.72
CA ILE A 19 -2.30 30.17 -20.08
C ILE A 19 -1.09 29.24 -20.20
N LYS A 20 -0.74 28.86 -21.44
CA LYS A 20 0.33 27.89 -21.70
C LYS A 20 1.64 28.21 -20.97
N TYR A 21 2.03 29.48 -20.90
CA TYR A 21 3.29 29.91 -20.29
C TYR A 21 3.30 29.84 -18.75
N THR A 22 2.14 29.82 -18.11
CA THR A 22 2.04 29.80 -16.64
C THR A 22 1.52 28.46 -16.10
N TYR A 23 1.23 27.51 -16.99
CA TYR A 23 0.53 26.27 -16.68
C TYR A 23 1.16 25.50 -15.51
N GLU A 24 2.45 25.17 -15.59
CA GLU A 24 3.16 24.42 -14.54
C GLU A 24 3.16 25.14 -13.19
N LYS A 25 3.35 26.47 -13.21
CA LYS A 25 3.31 27.29 -11.99
C LYS A 25 1.92 27.30 -11.37
N SER A 26 0.89 27.49 -12.20
CA SER A 26 -0.51 27.46 -11.79
C SER A 26 -0.90 26.08 -11.24
N MET A 27 -0.40 25.01 -11.87
CA MET A 27 -0.65 23.62 -11.47
C MET A 27 -0.09 23.35 -10.08
N LYS A 28 1.15 23.76 -9.82
CA LYS A 28 1.77 23.64 -8.49
C LYS A 28 0.97 24.38 -7.42
N GLN A 29 0.52 25.60 -7.69
CA GLN A 29 -0.28 26.38 -6.75
C GLN A 29 -1.62 25.70 -6.44
N ALA A 30 -2.30 25.17 -7.45
CA ALA A 30 -3.56 24.46 -7.25
C ALA A 30 -3.37 23.12 -6.56
N TYR A 31 -2.29 22.39 -6.85
CA TYR A 31 -1.89 21.18 -6.12
C TYR A 31 -1.68 21.46 -4.63
N ASP A 32 -0.97 22.52 -4.27
CA ASP A 32 -0.77 22.92 -2.86
C ASP A 32 -2.12 23.24 -2.16
N LEU A 33 -3.09 23.80 -2.89
CA LEU A 33 -4.45 24.03 -2.39
C LEU A 33 -5.23 22.73 -2.17
N ILE A 34 -5.11 21.75 -3.07
CA ILE A 34 -5.72 20.42 -2.90
C ILE A 34 -5.11 19.71 -1.69
N ARG A 35 -3.77 19.80 -1.50
CA ARG A 35 -3.12 19.28 -0.28
C ARG A 35 -3.65 19.94 0.99
N LYS A 36 -3.90 21.25 0.95
CA LYS A 36 -4.49 21.96 2.09
C LYS A 36 -5.89 21.43 2.44
N LEU A 37 -6.70 21.07 1.44
CA LEU A 37 -8.01 20.43 1.68
C LEU A 37 -7.84 19.05 2.34
N HIS A 38 -6.91 18.24 1.85
CA HIS A 38 -6.58 16.96 2.47
C HIS A 38 -6.13 17.14 3.93
N ASP A 39 -5.21 18.06 4.20
CA ASP A 39 -4.67 18.31 5.54
C ASP A 39 -5.72 18.89 6.52
N ALA A 40 -6.78 19.51 5.99
CA ALA A 40 -7.95 19.95 6.76
C ALA A 40 -8.99 18.85 7.01
N GLY A 41 -8.78 17.64 6.48
CA GLY A 41 -9.62 16.46 6.71
C GLY A 41 -10.76 16.26 5.71
N TYR A 42 -10.78 16.98 4.59
CA TYR A 42 -11.77 16.76 3.54
C TYR A 42 -11.48 15.47 2.77
N THR A 43 -12.53 14.73 2.42
CA THR A 43 -12.44 13.43 1.75
C THR A 43 -12.09 13.56 0.28
N LYS A 44 -11.53 12.48 -0.30
CA LYS A 44 -11.24 12.36 -1.73
C LYS A 44 -12.48 12.68 -2.58
N ASP A 45 -13.63 12.12 -2.19
CA ASP A 45 -14.88 12.28 -2.92
C ASP A 45 -15.42 13.71 -2.86
N GLU A 46 -15.37 14.38 -1.71
CA GLU A 46 -15.80 15.78 -1.59
C GLU A 46 -15.00 16.68 -2.53
N VAL A 47 -13.67 16.54 -2.54
CA VAL A 47 -12.78 17.33 -3.39
C VAL A 47 -12.97 16.99 -4.86
N TYR A 48 -13.07 15.70 -5.20
CA TYR A 48 -13.29 15.24 -6.56
C TYR A 48 -14.61 15.78 -7.14
N GLN A 49 -15.71 15.69 -6.39
CA GLN A 49 -17.02 16.18 -6.84
C GLN A 49 -17.03 17.71 -7.02
N ALA A 50 -16.32 18.44 -6.16
CA ALA A 50 -16.17 19.88 -6.32
C ALA A 50 -15.40 20.25 -7.60
N LEU A 51 -14.29 19.55 -7.90
CA LEU A 51 -13.53 19.75 -9.13
C LEU A 51 -14.31 19.32 -10.38
N LEU A 52 -15.03 18.19 -10.32
CA LEU A 52 -15.91 17.72 -11.39
C LEU A 52 -16.99 18.75 -11.71
N SER A 53 -17.57 19.38 -10.68
CA SER A 53 -18.53 20.47 -10.85
C SER A 53 -17.90 21.72 -11.48
N CYS A 54 -16.61 21.99 -11.23
CA CYS A 54 -15.86 23.04 -11.92
C CYS A 54 -15.66 22.70 -13.38
N GLN A 55 -15.24 21.47 -13.68
CA GLN A 55 -14.97 20.98 -15.03
C GLN A 55 -16.23 21.05 -15.91
N ALA A 56 -17.39 20.64 -15.39
CA ALA A 56 -18.64 20.51 -16.14
C ALA A 56 -19.16 21.82 -16.76
N VAL A 57 -18.71 22.98 -16.27
CA VAL A 57 -19.09 24.30 -16.82
C VAL A 57 -18.03 24.93 -17.73
N LEU A 58 -16.86 24.28 -17.86
CA LEU A 58 -15.79 24.71 -18.75
C LEU A 58 -16.04 24.20 -20.17
N LYS A 59 -15.57 24.97 -21.16
CA LYS A 59 -15.49 24.50 -22.55
C LYS A 59 -14.16 23.79 -22.75
N ASP A 60 -14.13 22.80 -23.64
CA ASP A 60 -12.91 22.13 -24.08
C ASP A 60 -11.78 23.14 -24.36
N GLY A 61 -10.61 22.86 -23.81
CA GLY A 61 -9.43 23.74 -23.89
C GLY A 61 -8.61 23.74 -22.61
N LEU A 62 -7.65 24.66 -22.52
CA LEU A 62 -6.60 24.62 -21.50
C LEU A 62 -7.13 24.63 -20.05
N SER A 63 -8.20 25.39 -19.76
CA SER A 63 -8.81 25.40 -18.43
C SER A 63 -9.50 24.08 -18.10
N TYR A 64 -10.09 23.40 -19.09
CA TYR A 64 -10.69 22.08 -18.93
C TYR A 64 -9.60 21.05 -18.61
N ASP A 65 -8.54 21.00 -19.44
CA ASP A 65 -7.39 20.12 -19.24
C ASP A 65 -6.74 20.35 -17.86
N PHE A 66 -6.64 21.62 -17.45
CA PHE A 66 -6.12 21.98 -16.13
C PHE A 66 -6.90 21.36 -14.96
N ILE A 67 -8.23 21.32 -15.05
CA ILE A 67 -9.04 20.66 -13.99
C ILE A 67 -8.90 19.14 -14.07
N CYS A 68 -8.83 18.56 -15.27
CA CYS A 68 -8.58 17.13 -15.44
C CYS A 68 -7.26 16.71 -14.79
N ASP A 69 -6.17 17.41 -15.08
CA ASP A 69 -4.86 17.15 -14.48
C ASP A 69 -4.88 17.30 -12.94
N LEU A 70 -5.67 18.23 -12.41
CA LEU A 70 -5.86 18.34 -10.96
C LEU A 70 -6.63 17.17 -10.38
N MET A 71 -7.64 16.69 -11.10
CA MET A 71 -8.41 15.51 -10.71
C MET A 71 -7.53 14.25 -10.73
N ASP A 72 -6.53 14.15 -11.61
CA ASP A 72 -5.54 13.07 -11.62
C ASP A 72 -4.77 12.98 -10.29
N TYR A 73 -4.40 14.11 -9.68
CA TYR A 73 -3.79 14.10 -8.34
C TYR A 73 -4.75 13.64 -7.24
N VAL A 74 -6.05 13.92 -7.39
CA VAL A 74 -7.08 13.49 -6.43
C VAL A 74 -7.32 11.98 -6.51
N VAL A 75 -7.36 11.42 -7.72
CA VAL A 75 -7.58 9.98 -7.95
C VAL A 75 -6.30 9.14 -8.01
N GLY A 76 -5.14 9.76 -7.78
CA GLY A 76 -3.85 9.07 -7.75
C GLY A 76 -3.29 8.66 -9.11
N TRP A 77 -3.81 9.20 -10.23
CA TRP A 77 -3.27 9.00 -11.58
C TRP A 77 -2.05 9.90 -11.84
N CYS A 78 -1.09 9.88 -10.92
CA CYS A 78 0.14 10.67 -10.97
C CYS A 78 1.33 9.84 -10.46
N ALA A 79 2.54 10.42 -10.46
CA ALA A 79 3.69 9.80 -9.82
C ALA A 79 3.41 9.57 -8.32
N THR A 80 3.91 8.47 -7.76
CA THR A 80 3.62 8.02 -6.38
C THR A 80 3.95 9.08 -5.33
N GLU A 81 5.01 9.86 -5.53
CA GLU A 81 5.44 10.95 -4.66
C GLU A 81 4.50 12.17 -4.67
N LEU A 82 3.61 12.26 -5.66
CA LEU A 82 2.62 13.34 -5.82
C LEU A 82 1.21 12.92 -5.39
N GLN A 83 1.00 11.67 -4.97
CA GLN A 83 -0.31 11.21 -4.52
C GLN A 83 -0.71 11.94 -3.23
N ILE A 84 -1.89 12.57 -3.23
CA ILE A 84 -2.43 13.31 -2.08
C ILE A 84 -3.23 12.35 -1.20
N TRP A 85 -4.35 11.86 -1.73
CA TRP A 85 -5.00 10.69 -1.18
C TRP A 85 -4.25 9.50 -1.73
N LYS A 86 -3.43 8.89 -0.88
CA LYS A 86 -3.02 7.53 -1.13
C LYS A 86 -4.29 6.73 -1.00
N ASP A 87 -4.83 6.29 -2.13
CA ASP A 87 -5.84 5.23 -2.09
C ASP A 87 -5.30 4.18 -1.14
N GLU A 88 -6.11 3.86 -0.13
CA GLU A 88 -5.81 2.75 0.76
C GLU A 88 -5.44 1.59 -0.15
N LYS A 89 -4.22 1.11 0.06
CA LYS A 89 -3.58 0.12 -0.77
C LYS A 89 -4.60 -0.98 -0.99
N ASP A 90 -4.85 -1.34 -2.24
CA ASP A 90 -5.48 -2.63 -2.49
C ASP A 90 -4.46 -3.66 -1.99
N SER A 91 -4.58 -4.04 -0.71
CA SER A 91 -3.53 -4.83 -0.05
C SER A 91 -3.40 -6.20 -0.70
N LEU A 92 -4.46 -6.66 -1.38
CA LEU A 92 -4.42 -7.84 -2.22
C LEU A 92 -3.57 -7.62 -3.48
N LYS A 93 -3.69 -6.47 -4.15
CA LYS A 93 -2.78 -6.10 -5.25
C LYS A 93 -1.32 -6.05 -4.79
N GLU A 94 -1.04 -5.39 -3.67
CA GLU A 94 0.34 -5.36 -3.14
C GLU A 94 0.85 -6.75 -2.74
N PHE A 95 -0.04 -7.62 -2.29
CA PHE A 95 0.30 -9.02 -2.02
C PHE A 95 0.64 -9.78 -3.30
N TYR A 96 -0.09 -9.59 -4.39
CA TYR A 96 0.26 -10.17 -5.69
C TYR A 96 1.59 -9.66 -6.25
N ASP A 97 1.84 -8.36 -6.11
CA ASP A 97 3.11 -7.76 -6.48
C ASP A 97 4.26 -8.37 -5.67
N TYR A 98 4.05 -8.57 -4.36
CA TYR A 98 5.00 -9.27 -3.48
C TYR A 98 5.22 -10.73 -3.90
N LEU A 99 4.17 -11.50 -4.18
CA LEU A 99 4.30 -12.90 -4.62
C LEU A 99 5.05 -13.05 -5.94
N SER A 100 5.02 -12.00 -6.77
CA SER A 100 5.72 -11.95 -8.05
C SER A 100 7.13 -11.37 -7.96
N SER A 101 7.56 -10.95 -6.77
CA SER A 101 8.85 -10.30 -6.53
C SER A 101 9.92 -11.28 -6.05
N ASP A 102 11.19 -10.89 -6.22
CA ASP A 102 12.33 -11.60 -5.61
C ASP A 102 12.36 -11.44 -4.07
N GLU A 103 11.49 -10.62 -3.49
CA GLU A 103 11.35 -10.43 -2.04
C GLU A 103 10.35 -11.42 -1.41
N GLU A 104 9.74 -12.32 -2.20
CA GLU A 104 8.81 -13.32 -1.68
C GLU A 104 9.52 -14.29 -0.72
N LEU A 105 9.02 -14.42 0.52
CA LEU A 105 9.65 -15.18 1.59
C LEU A 105 10.01 -16.62 1.21
N MET A 106 9.11 -17.33 0.53
CA MET A 106 9.35 -18.72 0.14
C MET A 106 10.41 -18.81 -0.96
N TYR A 107 10.43 -17.89 -1.92
CA TYR A 107 11.48 -17.73 -2.91
C TYR A 107 12.82 -17.44 -2.23
N ASP A 108 12.87 -16.44 -1.35
CA ASP A 108 14.06 -16.07 -0.57
C ASP A 108 14.64 -17.28 0.17
N ILE A 109 13.79 -18.03 0.89
CA ILE A 109 14.22 -19.23 1.63
C ILE A 109 14.71 -20.32 0.69
N ARG A 110 14.08 -20.55 -0.46
CA ARG A 110 14.52 -21.58 -1.42
C ARG A 110 15.83 -21.23 -2.11
N MET A 111 15.99 -19.98 -2.50
CA MET A 111 17.11 -19.53 -3.33
C MET A 111 18.34 -19.20 -2.50
N HIS A 112 18.14 -18.65 -1.30
CA HIS A 112 19.21 -18.19 -0.44
C HIS A 112 19.42 -19.07 0.80
N ALA A 113 18.51 -20.01 1.07
CA ALA A 113 18.53 -20.85 2.28
C ALA A 113 18.63 -20.00 3.56
N GLU A 114 18.13 -18.77 3.51
CA GLU A 114 18.25 -17.78 4.59
C GLU A 114 16.92 -17.05 4.75
N TRP A 115 16.75 -16.45 5.92
CA TRP A 115 15.58 -15.65 6.22
C TRP A 115 15.87 -14.16 6.04
N ASN A 116 15.04 -13.50 5.24
CA ASN A 116 15.08 -12.06 5.06
C ASN A 116 14.03 -11.38 5.95
N GLU A 117 14.48 -10.56 6.91
CA GLU A 117 13.58 -9.86 7.84
C GLU A 117 12.70 -8.83 7.17
N ALA A 118 13.19 -8.18 6.12
CA ALA A 118 12.40 -7.20 5.37
C ALA A 118 11.27 -7.91 4.63
N SER A 119 11.58 -9.02 3.95
CA SER A 119 10.60 -9.86 3.24
C SER A 119 9.52 -10.38 4.18
N PHE A 120 9.91 -10.93 5.35
CA PHE A 120 8.93 -11.39 6.33
C PHE A 120 8.11 -10.26 6.94
N SER A 121 8.74 -9.13 7.26
CA SER A 121 8.03 -7.96 7.78
C SER A 121 7.01 -7.43 6.77
N LYS A 122 7.36 -7.42 5.48
CA LYS A 122 6.48 -7.04 4.39
C LYS A 122 5.31 -8.01 4.25
N LEU A 123 5.57 -9.33 4.28
CA LEU A 123 4.51 -10.34 4.30
C LEU A 123 3.52 -10.10 5.44
N LYS A 124 3.99 -9.99 6.68
CA LYS A 124 3.14 -9.75 7.85
C LYS A 124 2.26 -8.52 7.66
N GLN A 125 2.85 -7.41 7.22
CA GLN A 125 2.12 -6.16 6.97
C GLN A 125 1.00 -6.35 5.94
N LEU A 126 1.28 -7.03 4.84
CA LEU A 126 0.30 -7.30 3.78
C LEU A 126 -0.83 -8.20 4.29
N ILE A 127 -0.51 -9.29 4.97
CA ILE A 127 -1.53 -10.19 5.53
C ILE A 127 -2.44 -9.43 6.51
N TYR A 128 -1.87 -8.66 7.44
CA TYR A 128 -2.68 -7.89 8.40
C TYR A 128 -3.53 -6.80 7.74
N ALA A 129 -2.99 -6.11 6.74
CA ALA A 129 -3.74 -5.10 5.99
C ALA A 129 -4.92 -5.73 5.24
N ILE A 130 -4.70 -6.86 4.54
CA ILE A 130 -5.81 -7.60 3.90
C ILE A 130 -6.82 -8.08 4.94
N MET A 131 -6.37 -8.61 6.08
CA MET A 131 -7.27 -9.08 7.14
C MET A 131 -8.21 -7.97 7.63
N GLN A 132 -7.71 -6.72 7.74
CA GLN A 132 -8.49 -5.55 8.11
C GLN A 132 -9.42 -5.08 6.98
N GLU A 133 -8.90 -4.87 5.77
CA GLU A 133 -9.67 -4.39 4.61
C GLU A 133 -10.80 -5.34 4.19
N TYR A 134 -10.60 -6.63 4.43
CA TYR A 134 -11.55 -7.67 4.10
C TYR A 134 -12.30 -8.17 5.34
N GLU A 135 -12.39 -7.43 6.44
CA GLU A 135 -13.10 -7.86 7.67
C GLU A 135 -14.55 -8.32 7.39
N ASP A 136 -15.25 -7.65 6.49
CA ASP A 136 -16.63 -7.98 6.09
C ASP A 136 -16.76 -8.69 4.73
N LYS A 137 -15.64 -9.12 4.14
CA LYS A 137 -15.58 -9.75 2.82
C LYS A 137 -14.94 -11.15 2.91
N PRO A 138 -15.23 -12.07 1.95
CA PRO A 138 -14.47 -13.30 1.84
C PRO A 138 -13.03 -12.99 1.42
N TYR A 139 -12.07 -13.78 1.91
CA TYR A 139 -10.67 -13.67 1.47
C TYR A 139 -10.49 -14.25 0.06
N ASP A 140 -9.49 -13.72 -0.62
CA ASP A 140 -9.08 -14.22 -1.92
C ASP A 140 -8.49 -15.65 -1.82
N HIS A 141 -8.74 -16.46 -2.85
CA HIS A 141 -8.29 -17.85 -2.91
C HIS A 141 -6.76 -17.97 -2.91
N GLU A 142 -6.05 -17.09 -3.59
CA GLU A 142 -4.60 -17.12 -3.69
C GLU A 142 -3.95 -16.78 -2.34
N LEU A 143 -4.52 -15.83 -1.60
CA LEU A 143 -4.12 -15.54 -0.23
C LEU A 143 -4.29 -16.77 0.67
N ILE A 144 -5.45 -17.44 0.58
CA ILE A 144 -5.71 -18.67 1.35
C ILE A 144 -4.70 -19.75 0.98
N SER A 145 -4.46 -19.97 -0.31
CA SER A 145 -3.48 -20.93 -0.83
C SER A 145 -2.08 -20.64 -0.32
N TYR A 146 -1.65 -19.38 -0.33
CA TYR A 146 -0.36 -18.98 0.22
C TYR A 146 -0.28 -19.25 1.73
N MET A 147 -1.30 -18.88 2.49
CA MET A 147 -1.32 -19.11 3.94
C MET A 147 -1.26 -20.61 4.27
N GLN A 148 -1.90 -21.47 3.45
CA GLN A 148 -1.79 -22.92 3.57
C GLN A 148 -0.39 -23.47 3.27
N ASN A 149 0.50 -22.69 2.63
CA ASN A 149 1.89 -23.05 2.41
C ASN A 149 2.82 -22.67 3.58
N ILE A 150 2.38 -21.86 4.55
CA ILE A 150 3.19 -21.49 5.72
C ILE A 150 3.76 -22.70 6.47
N PRO A 151 3.02 -23.80 6.71
CA PRO A 151 3.58 -25.01 7.33
C PRO A 151 4.79 -25.59 6.57
N THR A 152 4.81 -25.49 5.24
CA THR A 152 5.96 -25.90 4.41
C THR A 152 7.16 -25.00 4.66
N ILE A 153 6.95 -23.68 4.79
CA ILE A 153 8.00 -22.72 5.12
C ILE A 153 8.59 -23.02 6.51
N VAL A 154 7.72 -23.23 7.50
CA VAL A 154 8.13 -23.65 8.86
C VAL A 154 8.95 -24.93 8.81
N HIS A 155 8.51 -25.93 8.04
CA HIS A 155 9.24 -27.17 7.88
C HIS A 155 10.64 -26.94 7.29
N MET A 156 10.78 -26.14 6.23
CA MET A 156 12.08 -25.81 5.64
C MET A 156 13.02 -25.16 6.65
N LEU A 157 12.54 -24.15 7.39
CA LEU A 157 13.33 -23.44 8.39
C LEU A 157 13.75 -24.35 9.55
N SER A 158 12.88 -25.27 9.97
CA SER A 158 13.19 -26.23 11.03
C SER A 158 14.36 -27.17 10.69
N GLN A 159 14.72 -27.31 9.41
CA GLN A 159 15.88 -28.10 8.99
C GLN A 159 17.21 -27.38 9.25
N PHE A 160 17.20 -26.10 9.62
CA PHE A 160 18.43 -25.34 9.83
C PHE A 160 19.02 -25.66 11.20
N GLN A 161 19.98 -26.58 11.22
CA GLN A 161 20.63 -27.05 12.45
C GLN A 161 21.94 -26.33 12.78
N LYS A 162 22.48 -25.53 11.84
CA LYS A 162 23.77 -24.84 11.98
C LYS A 162 23.71 -23.43 11.42
N CYS A 163 24.44 -22.53 12.08
CA CYS A 163 24.68 -21.18 11.59
C CYS A 163 25.48 -21.24 10.28
N SER A 164 25.06 -20.49 9.26
CA SER A 164 25.80 -20.38 8.01
C SER A 164 27.08 -19.55 8.21
N GLN A 165 28.07 -19.76 7.35
CA GLN A 165 29.33 -18.99 7.39
C GLN A 165 29.06 -17.48 7.26
N LYS A 166 28.11 -17.09 6.41
CA LYS A 166 27.69 -15.70 6.24
C LYS A 166 27.13 -15.11 7.53
N ASN A 167 26.23 -15.83 8.22
CA ASN A 167 25.67 -15.36 9.49
C ASN A 167 26.73 -15.26 10.60
N LEU A 168 27.75 -16.14 10.60
CA LEU A 168 28.90 -16.00 11.51
C LEU A 168 29.68 -14.71 11.23
N GLU A 169 29.89 -14.35 9.96
CA GLU A 169 30.56 -13.11 9.55
C GLU A 169 29.75 -11.85 9.91
N GLU A 170 28.43 -11.96 9.94
CA GLU A 170 27.51 -10.92 10.42
C GLU A 170 27.41 -10.83 11.96
N GLY A 171 28.17 -11.67 12.68
CA GLY A 171 28.30 -11.60 14.14
C GLY A 171 27.36 -12.52 14.93
N TYR A 172 26.60 -13.40 14.27
CA TYR A 172 25.82 -14.41 14.98
C TYR A 172 26.72 -15.49 15.58
N THR A 173 26.33 -15.97 16.76
CA THR A 173 26.77 -17.26 17.28
C THR A 173 25.81 -18.36 16.83
N GLN A 174 26.24 -19.63 16.94
CA GLN A 174 25.35 -20.79 16.73
C GLN A 174 24.07 -20.70 17.58
N GLU A 175 24.20 -20.32 18.85
CA GLU A 175 23.06 -20.22 19.78
C GLU A 175 22.10 -19.10 19.35
N THR A 176 22.62 -17.91 19.08
CA THR A 176 21.79 -16.76 18.68
C THR A 176 21.13 -16.99 17.33
N TYR A 177 21.80 -17.67 16.39
CA TYR A 177 21.23 -18.03 15.10
C TYR A 177 20.07 -19.03 15.25
N LEU A 178 20.28 -20.13 15.97
CA LEU A 178 19.20 -21.11 16.18
C LEU A 178 18.03 -20.51 16.95
N LYS A 179 18.30 -19.65 17.93
CA LYS A 179 17.26 -18.91 18.65
C LYS A 179 16.47 -18.00 17.71
N MET A 180 17.15 -17.29 16.81
CA MET A 180 16.50 -16.45 15.79
C MET A 180 15.60 -17.30 14.89
N ILE A 181 16.06 -18.45 14.38
CA ILE A 181 15.23 -19.35 13.56
C ILE A 181 14.02 -19.87 14.34
N SER A 182 14.19 -20.24 15.62
CA SER A 182 13.07 -20.66 16.47
C SER A 182 12.02 -19.57 16.62
N ASN A 183 12.44 -18.34 16.92
CA ASN A 183 11.52 -17.21 17.07
C ASN A 183 10.74 -16.95 15.76
N LYS A 184 11.40 -17.09 14.62
CA LYS A 184 10.79 -16.91 13.28
C LYS A 184 9.72 -17.95 12.99
N ILE A 185 9.98 -19.20 13.35
CA ILE A 185 9.01 -20.28 13.27
C ILE A 185 7.80 -19.97 14.16
N ASP A 186 8.04 -19.50 15.38
CA ASP A 186 6.96 -19.13 16.31
C ASP A 186 6.11 -17.98 15.74
N GLU A 187 6.73 -16.95 15.15
CA GLU A 187 6.00 -15.84 14.52
C GLU A 187 5.18 -16.28 13.30
N LEU A 188 5.71 -17.19 12.46
CA LEU A 188 4.95 -17.75 11.33
C LEU A 188 3.75 -18.56 11.79
N ASN A 189 3.93 -19.41 12.81
CA ASN A 189 2.83 -20.20 13.37
C ASN A 189 1.76 -19.28 13.96
N GLN A 190 2.14 -18.23 14.69
CA GLN A 190 1.20 -17.24 15.20
C GLN A 190 0.42 -16.54 14.10
N LEU A 191 1.10 -16.07 13.04
CA LEU A 191 0.45 -15.44 11.89
C LEU A 191 -0.54 -16.40 11.22
N TYR A 192 -0.13 -17.65 11.00
CA TYR A 192 -0.97 -18.69 10.42
C TYR A 192 -2.22 -18.95 11.27
N ASP A 193 -2.06 -19.15 12.58
CA ASP A 193 -3.17 -19.39 13.50
C ASP A 193 -4.15 -18.21 13.51
N ILE A 194 -3.65 -16.98 13.55
CA ILE A 194 -4.48 -15.76 13.50
C ILE A 194 -5.30 -15.72 12.20
N PHE A 195 -4.65 -15.95 11.06
CA PHE A 195 -5.33 -15.94 9.76
C PHE A 195 -6.37 -17.06 9.64
N MET A 196 -6.02 -18.29 10.03
CA MET A 196 -6.92 -19.45 9.92
C MET A 196 -8.15 -19.32 10.82
N ASN A 197 -7.98 -18.75 12.02
CA ASN A 197 -9.11 -18.43 12.90
C ASN A 197 -10.04 -17.37 12.28
N SER A 198 -9.48 -16.32 11.65
CA SER A 198 -10.27 -15.32 10.93
C SER A 198 -11.04 -15.93 9.76
N LEU A 199 -10.37 -16.78 8.97
CA LEU A 199 -10.99 -17.47 7.83
C LEU A 199 -12.15 -18.39 8.28
N ALA A 200 -11.97 -19.14 9.36
CA ALA A 200 -13.03 -20.01 9.90
C ALA A 200 -14.28 -19.21 10.30
N GLN A 201 -14.11 -18.08 11.01
CA GLN A 201 -15.22 -17.21 11.41
C GLN A 201 -16.01 -16.64 10.23
N LYS A 202 -15.36 -16.48 9.07
CA LYS A 202 -16.01 -16.00 7.84
C LYS A 202 -16.82 -17.08 7.14
N ASN A 203 -16.38 -18.33 7.20
CA ASN A 203 -17.06 -19.46 6.56
C ASN A 203 -18.30 -19.92 7.33
N ASP A 204 -18.40 -19.58 8.61
CA ASP A 204 -19.55 -19.90 9.48
C ASP A 204 -20.69 -18.86 9.42
N LYS A 205 -20.52 -17.75 8.67
CA LYS A 205 -21.52 -16.69 8.45
C LYS A 205 -22.29 -16.92 7.15
#